data_AF-A0ABD1V418-F1
#
_entry.id   AF-A0ABD1V418-F1
#
_cell.length_a   1.000
_cell.length_b   1.000
_cell.length_c   1.000
_cell.angle_alpha   90.00
_cell.angle_beta   90.00
_cell.angle_gamma   90.00
#
_symmetry.space_group_name_H-M   'P 1'
#
loop_
_entity.id
_entity.type
_entity.pdbx_description
1 polymer ?
#
loop_
_entity_poly.entity_id
_entity_poly.type
_entity_poly.pdbx_seq_one_letter_code
_entity_poly.pdbx_strand_id
1 'polypeptide(L)'
;MNVIWTFLFCLLSFGILSNGLSANVSSRPSVVNIGALFTLDSTIGRVAKIAIEEAVKDVNANSSVLHGTKLLATIHNSNCSGFLGMVEALRFMETDVIAIIGPQSSVVAHSILHVANELQTPFLSFAATDPSLSSLQFPYFIRTTQSDLHQMTAIAEFVDYYGWKEVIVIFLDDDYGRNGLSALDDALAARRCRVSYKEGITPGDASRSGIMDILVKIAMMESRVIVLHAYPAAGLMVFSVAQYLGMMGDGYVWIATDWLSSVLDSSSPLRSETMTDILQGVIVLRQHTADSEKKRAFSASGTN
;
A
#
# COMPACT_ATOMS: atom_id res chain seq x y z
N MET A 1 79.87 10.85 -30.77
CA MET A 1 79.43 10.00 -29.64
C MET A 1 78.46 10.81 -28.79
N ASN A 2 77.18 10.50 -28.95
CA ASN A 2 76.01 10.73 -28.07
C ASN A 2 75.68 12.13 -27.53
N VAL A 3 74.96 12.95 -28.32
CA VAL A 3 73.89 13.86 -27.82
C VAL A 3 72.75 14.08 -28.86
N ILE A 4 72.95 13.78 -30.15
CA ILE A 4 72.00 14.18 -31.23
C ILE A 4 70.84 13.17 -31.45
N TRP A 5 70.82 12.04 -30.73
CA TRP A 5 69.86 10.94 -30.98
C TRP A 5 68.77 10.76 -29.91
N THR A 6 68.50 11.79 -29.10
CA THR A 6 67.42 11.75 -28.09
C THR A 6 66.33 12.82 -28.28
N PHE A 7 66.51 13.77 -29.20
CA PHE A 7 65.49 14.80 -29.47
C PHE A 7 64.51 14.45 -30.61
N LEU A 8 64.81 13.41 -31.39
CA LEU A 8 63.98 12.99 -32.54
C LEU A 8 62.89 11.96 -32.17
N PHE A 9 62.86 11.48 -30.92
CA PHE A 9 61.89 10.46 -30.47
C PHE A 9 60.78 11.02 -29.56
N CYS A 10 60.82 12.31 -29.21
CA CYS A 10 59.78 12.97 -28.41
C CYS A 10 58.78 13.81 -29.22
N LEU A 11 58.90 13.86 -30.56
CA LEU A 11 58.05 14.70 -31.42
C LEU A 11 57.28 13.92 -32.50
N LEU A 12 57.28 12.59 -32.46
CA LEU A 12 56.67 11.73 -33.49
C LEU A 12 55.67 10.68 -32.98
N SER A 13 55.19 10.83 -31.74
CA SER A 13 54.13 9.98 -31.20
C SER A 13 53.05 10.86 -30.59
N PHE A 14 51.87 10.84 -31.19
CA PHE A 14 50.64 11.55 -30.81
C PHE A 14 50.49 13.00 -31.29
N GLY A 15 50.64 13.17 -32.61
CA GLY A 15 49.60 13.89 -33.35
C GLY A 15 48.32 13.05 -33.36
N ILE A 16 47.43 13.28 -32.39
CA ILE A 16 46.01 12.93 -32.50
C ILE A 16 45.24 14.20 -32.19
N LEU A 17 44.38 14.58 -33.14
CA LEU A 17 43.40 15.63 -33.00
C LEU A 17 42.64 15.48 -31.67
N SER A 18 42.85 16.39 -30.71
CA SER A 18 41.80 16.69 -29.74
C SER A 18 40.80 17.61 -30.43
N ASN A 19 39.98 17.01 -31.30
CA ASN A 19 38.62 17.50 -31.45
C ASN A 19 37.98 17.37 -30.07
N GLY A 20 38.01 18.45 -29.30
CA GLY A 20 37.18 18.60 -28.13
C GLY A 20 35.73 18.53 -28.58
N LEU A 21 35.20 17.31 -28.71
CA LEU A 21 33.77 17.10 -28.57
C LEU A 21 33.44 17.63 -27.17
N SER A 22 32.92 18.85 -27.14
CA SER A 22 32.00 19.25 -26.09
C SER A 22 30.81 18.29 -26.18
N ALA A 23 30.94 17.10 -25.59
CA ALA A 23 29.83 16.25 -25.21
C ALA A 23 29.18 16.86 -23.96
N ASN A 24 28.76 18.11 -24.08
CA ASN A 24 27.94 18.79 -23.09
C ASN A 24 26.51 18.78 -23.61
N VAL A 25 25.98 17.57 -23.75
CA VAL A 25 24.54 17.34 -23.90
C VAL A 25 24.27 16.09 -23.07
N SER A 26 23.93 16.28 -21.79
CA SER A 26 23.08 15.30 -21.11
C SER A 26 21.76 15.33 -21.87
N SER A 27 21.68 14.54 -22.94
CA SER A 27 20.46 14.41 -23.72
C SER A 27 19.48 13.69 -22.83
N ARG A 28 18.45 14.43 -22.39
CA ARG A 28 17.32 13.87 -21.66
C ARG A 28 16.87 12.57 -22.36
N PRO A 29 16.67 11.46 -21.62
CA PRO A 29 16.35 10.19 -22.25
C PRO A 29 15.01 10.30 -23.00
N SER A 30 14.90 9.63 -24.14
CA SER A 30 13.66 9.62 -24.94
C SER A 30 12.53 8.84 -24.24
N VAL A 31 12.88 7.90 -23.37
CA VAL A 31 11.97 7.09 -22.56
C VAL A 31 12.48 6.97 -21.13
N VAL A 32 11.58 7.03 -20.16
CA VAL A 32 11.84 6.69 -18.75
C VAL A 32 10.94 5.53 -18.38
N ASN A 33 11.54 4.45 -17.87
CA ASN A 33 10.83 3.24 -17.50
C ASN A 33 10.55 3.24 -15.98
N ILE A 34 9.31 2.91 -15.62
CA ILE A 34 8.92 2.64 -14.23
C ILE A 34 8.27 1.26 -14.15
N GLY A 35 8.50 0.58 -13.03
CA GLY A 35 7.80 -0.66 -12.71
C GLY A 35 6.51 -0.37 -11.95
N ALA A 36 5.58 -1.32 -11.98
CA ALA A 36 4.48 -1.38 -11.03
C ALA A 36 4.28 -2.83 -10.57
N LEU A 37 4.24 -3.06 -9.27
CA LEU A 37 4.14 -4.38 -8.65
C LEU A 37 3.00 -4.39 -7.65
N PHE A 38 1.91 -5.08 -7.94
CA PHE A 38 0.78 -5.20 -7.01
C PHE A 38 -0.08 -6.43 -7.33
N THR A 39 -1.16 -6.66 -6.57
CA THR A 39 -2.03 -7.84 -6.75
C THR A 39 -3.15 -7.50 -7.73
N LEU A 40 -3.01 -7.91 -8.99
CA LEU A 40 -3.97 -7.56 -10.06
C LEU A 40 -5.39 -8.05 -9.76
N ASP A 41 -5.51 -9.27 -9.23
CA ASP A 41 -6.79 -9.93 -8.94
C ASP A 41 -7.36 -9.53 -7.56
N SER A 42 -7.26 -8.25 -7.22
CA SER A 42 -7.81 -7.70 -5.98
C SER A 42 -8.68 -6.46 -6.24
N THR A 43 -9.55 -6.11 -5.29
CA THR A 43 -10.38 -4.90 -5.40
C THR A 43 -9.55 -3.65 -5.67
N ILE A 44 -8.46 -3.49 -4.93
CA ILE A 44 -7.54 -2.37 -5.07
C ILE A 44 -6.76 -2.47 -6.40
N GLY A 45 -6.22 -3.64 -6.73
CA GLY A 45 -5.39 -3.83 -7.92
C GLY A 45 -6.12 -3.59 -9.25
N ARG A 46 -7.40 -3.99 -9.36
CA ARG A 46 -8.20 -3.71 -10.56
C ARG A 46 -8.34 -2.21 -10.84
N VAL A 47 -8.54 -1.42 -9.79
CA VAL A 47 -8.65 0.04 -9.88
C VAL A 47 -7.28 0.66 -10.11
N ALA A 48 -6.25 0.21 -9.39
CA ALA A 48 -4.89 0.73 -9.48
C ALA A 48 -4.30 0.55 -10.88
N LYS A 49 -4.56 -0.59 -11.55
CA LYS A 49 -4.11 -0.82 -12.93
C LYS A 49 -4.62 0.26 -13.88
N ILE A 50 -5.94 0.50 -13.88
CA ILE A 50 -6.57 1.52 -14.73
C ILE A 50 -6.01 2.91 -14.39
N ALA A 51 -5.92 3.23 -13.10
CA ALA A 51 -5.41 4.52 -12.64
C ALA A 51 -3.96 4.79 -13.08
N ILE A 52 -3.08 3.78 -13.00
CA ILE A 52 -1.68 3.91 -13.45
C ILE A 52 -1.61 4.07 -14.97
N GLU A 53 -2.39 3.29 -15.73
CA GLU A 53 -2.43 3.38 -17.19
C GLU A 53 -2.93 4.75 -17.67
N GLU A 54 -3.99 5.29 -17.06
CA GLU A 54 -4.49 6.64 -17.35
C GLU A 54 -3.49 7.73 -16.94
N ALA A 55 -2.86 7.61 -15.76
CA ALA A 55 -1.86 8.57 -15.32
C ALA A 55 -0.65 8.63 -16.27
N VAL A 56 -0.23 7.50 -16.83
CA VAL A 56 0.84 7.46 -17.85
C VAL A 56 0.40 8.16 -19.14
N LYS A 57 -0.86 7.99 -19.57
CA LYS A 57 -1.40 8.71 -20.74
C LYS A 57 -1.41 10.22 -20.49
N ASP A 58 -1.88 10.66 -19.33
CA ASP A 58 -1.93 12.08 -18.96
C ASP A 58 -0.54 12.73 -18.93
N VAL A 59 0.44 12.05 -18.32
CA VAL A 59 1.84 12.53 -18.29
C VAL A 59 2.41 12.66 -19.71
N ASN A 60 2.16 11.67 -20.57
CA ASN A 60 2.66 11.67 -21.93
C ASN A 60 1.94 12.66 -22.86
N ALA A 61 0.68 12.98 -22.58
CA ALA A 61 -0.09 13.99 -23.31
C ALA A 61 0.33 15.42 -22.93
N ASN A 62 0.85 15.62 -21.72
CA ASN A 62 1.24 16.93 -21.21
C ASN A 62 2.75 17.18 -21.33
N SER A 63 3.16 17.86 -22.41
CA SER A 63 4.56 18.20 -22.69
C SER A 63 5.23 19.09 -21.62
N SER A 64 4.46 19.72 -20.73
CA SER A 64 5.02 20.50 -19.60
C SER A 64 5.56 19.63 -18.47
N VAL A 65 5.14 18.35 -18.36
CA VAL A 65 5.58 17.44 -17.30
C VAL A 65 6.90 16.76 -17.68
N LEU A 66 6.92 16.05 -18.81
CA LEU A 66 8.09 15.36 -19.33
C LEU A 66 8.45 15.79 -20.77
N HIS A 67 8.91 17.04 -20.93
CA HIS A 67 9.26 17.58 -22.24
C HIS A 67 10.30 16.74 -22.99
N GLY A 68 9.90 16.12 -24.10
CA GLY A 68 10.76 15.30 -24.96
C GLY A 68 11.03 13.87 -24.46
N THR A 69 10.36 13.43 -23.39
CA THR A 69 10.53 12.11 -22.78
C THR A 69 9.19 11.42 -22.61
N LYS A 70 9.08 10.16 -23.03
CA LYS A 70 7.91 9.33 -22.74
C LYS A 70 8.08 8.56 -21.43
N LEU A 71 7.05 8.51 -20.62
CA LEU A 71 6.94 7.62 -19.48
C LEU A 71 6.37 6.27 -19.95
N LEU A 72 7.03 5.17 -19.60
CA LEU A 72 6.54 3.82 -19.82
C LEU A 72 6.42 3.09 -18.47
N ALA A 73 5.25 2.48 -18.23
CA ALA A 73 5.02 1.68 -17.04
C ALA A 73 4.81 0.21 -17.41
N THR A 74 5.59 -0.67 -16.79
CA THR A 74 5.43 -2.13 -16.92
C THR A 74 4.85 -2.68 -15.63
N ILE A 75 3.83 -3.54 -15.72
CA ILE A 75 3.07 -4.01 -14.55
C ILE A 75 3.30 -5.52 -14.34
N HIS A 76 3.74 -5.91 -13.15
CA HIS A 76 3.87 -7.31 -12.72
C HIS A 76 2.88 -7.64 -11.58
N ASN A 77 2.44 -8.90 -11.54
CA ASN A 77 1.51 -9.38 -10.52
C ASN A 77 2.25 -10.04 -9.35
N SER A 78 2.09 -9.50 -8.15
CA SER A 78 2.66 -10.10 -6.92
C SER A 78 1.83 -11.27 -6.35
N ASN A 79 0.58 -11.43 -6.80
CA ASN A 79 -0.38 -12.40 -6.27
C ASN A 79 -0.50 -12.40 -4.74
N CYS A 80 -0.28 -11.24 -4.10
CA CYS A 80 -0.26 -11.06 -2.65
C CYS A 80 0.70 -12.01 -1.90
N SER A 81 1.71 -12.55 -2.57
CA SER A 81 2.68 -13.48 -2.01
C SER A 81 4.01 -12.77 -1.80
N GLY A 82 4.58 -12.84 -0.59
CA GLY A 82 5.90 -12.28 -0.31
C GLY A 82 7.00 -12.87 -1.21
N PHE A 83 6.93 -14.18 -1.47
CA PHE A 83 7.88 -14.87 -2.35
C PHE A 83 7.74 -14.44 -3.82
N LEU A 84 6.52 -14.51 -4.40
CA LEU A 84 6.33 -14.11 -5.79
C LEU A 84 6.58 -12.60 -5.97
N GLY A 85 6.15 -11.79 -5.01
CA GLY A 85 6.45 -10.36 -4.98
C GLY A 85 7.94 -10.07 -5.01
N MET A 86 8.76 -10.81 -4.26
CA MET A 86 10.22 -10.70 -4.31
C MET A 86 10.78 -11.06 -5.69
N VAL A 87 10.34 -12.19 -6.26
CA VAL A 87 10.82 -12.63 -7.59
C VAL A 87 10.51 -11.57 -8.65
N GLU A 88 9.30 -11.01 -8.66
CA GLU A 88 8.93 -9.98 -9.63
C GLU A 88 9.61 -8.62 -9.36
N ALA A 89 9.87 -8.29 -8.08
CA ALA A 89 10.63 -7.09 -7.73
C ALA A 89 12.08 -7.18 -8.21
N LEU A 90 12.75 -8.33 -8.02
CA LEU A 90 14.10 -8.56 -8.51
C LEU A 90 14.17 -8.46 -10.04
N ARG A 91 13.18 -9.00 -10.75
CA ARG A 91 13.08 -8.84 -12.21
C ARG A 91 13.01 -7.37 -12.63
N PHE A 92 12.28 -6.53 -11.90
CA PHE A 92 12.31 -5.09 -12.16
C PHE A 92 13.69 -4.50 -11.88
N MET A 93 14.33 -4.84 -10.77
CA MET A 93 15.65 -4.34 -10.39
C MET A 93 16.77 -4.76 -11.37
N GLU A 94 16.55 -5.81 -12.17
CA GLU A 94 17.44 -6.24 -13.26
C GLU A 94 17.24 -5.44 -14.57
N THR A 95 16.25 -4.55 -14.63
CA THR A 95 15.94 -3.71 -15.81
C THR A 95 16.34 -2.25 -15.59
N ASP A 96 16.03 -1.38 -16.56
CA ASP A 96 16.32 0.06 -16.51
C ASP A 96 15.18 0.89 -15.88
N VAL A 97 14.33 0.26 -15.06
CA VAL A 97 13.30 0.99 -14.30
C VAL A 97 13.93 1.83 -13.20
N ILE A 98 13.47 3.08 -13.08
CA ILE A 98 14.04 4.03 -12.12
C ILE A 98 13.30 4.05 -10.77
N ALA A 99 12.09 3.49 -10.73
CA ALA A 99 11.24 3.39 -9.55
C ALA A 99 10.14 2.35 -9.78
N ILE A 100 9.59 1.81 -8.69
CA ILE A 100 8.52 0.81 -8.73
C ILE A 100 7.31 1.33 -7.95
N ILE A 101 6.15 1.42 -8.60
CA ILE A 101 4.87 1.72 -7.95
C ILE A 101 4.37 0.44 -7.26
N GLY A 102 4.09 0.51 -5.97
CA GLY A 102 3.75 -0.62 -5.12
C GLY A 102 4.78 -0.87 -4.01
N PRO A 103 4.69 -2.01 -3.29
CA PRO A 103 3.66 -3.01 -3.41
C PRO A 103 2.34 -2.57 -2.75
N GLN A 104 1.26 -3.30 -3.04
CA GLN A 104 -0.04 -3.06 -2.40
C GLN A 104 -0.12 -3.65 -0.98
N SER A 105 0.49 -4.81 -0.74
CA SER A 105 0.43 -5.52 0.54
C SER A 105 1.64 -5.18 1.40
N SER A 106 1.42 -4.91 2.69
CA SER A 106 2.49 -4.70 3.66
C SER A 106 3.37 -5.94 3.85
N VAL A 107 2.81 -7.15 3.74
CA VAL A 107 3.57 -8.41 3.79
C VAL A 107 4.55 -8.50 2.61
N VAL A 108 4.08 -8.13 1.41
CA VAL A 108 4.94 -8.06 0.22
C VAL A 108 6.00 -6.95 0.40
N ALA A 109 5.63 -5.81 0.98
CA ALA A 109 6.58 -4.73 1.28
C ALA A 109 7.72 -5.21 2.19
N HIS A 110 7.40 -5.80 3.34
CA HIS A 110 8.42 -6.33 4.26
C HIS A 110 9.35 -7.34 3.61
N SER A 111 8.79 -8.17 2.72
CA SER A 111 9.56 -9.16 1.97
C SER A 111 10.60 -8.48 1.06
N ILE A 112 10.22 -7.44 0.30
CA ILE A 112 11.07 -6.89 -0.77
C ILE A 112 11.94 -5.70 -0.36
N LEU A 113 11.55 -4.92 0.64
CA LEU A 113 12.16 -3.62 0.90
C LEU A 113 13.58 -3.68 1.44
N HIS A 114 13.96 -4.77 2.11
CA HIS A 114 15.34 -4.99 2.53
C HIS A 114 16.27 -5.04 1.31
N VAL A 115 15.89 -5.78 0.27
CA VAL A 115 16.66 -5.87 -0.98
C VAL A 115 16.58 -4.55 -1.76
N ALA A 116 15.40 -3.92 -1.79
CA ALA A 116 15.23 -2.63 -2.45
C ALA A 116 16.14 -1.53 -1.87
N ASN A 117 16.37 -1.53 -0.55
CA ASN A 117 17.29 -0.60 0.10
C ASN A 117 18.74 -0.83 -0.33
N GLU A 118 19.20 -2.10 -0.35
CA GLU A 118 20.56 -2.45 -0.78
C GLU A 118 20.80 -2.06 -2.24
N LEU A 119 19.80 -2.26 -3.09
CA LEU A 119 19.85 -1.89 -4.51
C LEU A 119 19.43 -0.44 -4.78
N GLN A 120 19.12 0.33 -3.73
CA GLN A 120 18.73 1.73 -3.82
C GLN A 120 17.56 1.99 -4.79
N THR A 121 16.65 1.01 -4.91
CA THR A 121 15.51 1.07 -5.82
C THR A 121 14.32 1.73 -5.10
N PRO A 122 13.81 2.88 -5.56
CA PRO A 122 12.67 3.53 -4.93
C PRO A 122 11.37 2.74 -5.12
N PHE A 123 10.65 2.48 -4.03
CA PHE A 123 9.29 1.94 -4.02
C PHE A 123 8.29 3.00 -3.59
N LEU A 124 7.25 3.21 -4.39
CA LEU A 124 6.13 4.11 -4.08
C LEU A 124 4.85 3.30 -3.86
N SER A 125 4.56 2.94 -2.60
CA SER A 125 3.34 2.19 -2.27
C SER A 125 2.13 3.10 -2.12
N PHE A 126 1.02 2.70 -2.72
CA PHE A 126 -0.27 3.39 -2.60
C PHE A 126 -1.24 2.69 -1.63
N ALA A 127 -0.85 1.58 -1.00
CA ALA A 127 -1.77 0.78 -0.17
C ALA A 127 -1.13 0.03 1.01
N ALA A 128 0.20 -0.01 1.14
CA ALA A 128 0.84 -0.59 2.32
C ALA A 128 0.84 0.41 3.48
N THR A 129 -0.06 0.19 4.44
CA THR A 129 -0.35 1.12 5.54
C THR A 129 0.32 0.76 6.87
N ASP A 130 0.98 -0.41 6.94
CA ASP A 130 1.61 -0.94 8.15
C ASP A 130 2.50 0.12 8.85
N PRO A 131 2.33 0.33 10.18
CA PRO A 131 3.10 1.30 10.94
C PRO A 131 4.62 1.10 10.93
N SER A 132 5.08 -0.15 10.82
CA SER A 132 6.50 -0.51 10.84
C SER A 132 7.25 -0.19 9.54
N LEU A 133 6.52 0.08 8.44
CA LEU A 133 7.10 0.53 7.16
C LEU A 133 7.53 1.99 7.24
N SER A 134 8.56 2.25 8.05
CA SER A 134 9.11 3.58 8.33
C SER A 134 10.30 3.90 7.44
N SER A 135 10.49 5.18 7.13
CA SER A 135 11.65 5.67 6.35
C SER A 135 12.99 5.47 7.07
N LEU A 136 12.97 5.29 8.40
CA LEU A 136 14.19 5.01 9.18
C LEU A 136 14.73 3.61 8.88
N GLN A 137 13.84 2.65 8.67
CA GLN A 137 14.21 1.27 8.31
C GLN A 137 14.28 1.07 6.79
N PHE A 138 13.42 1.77 6.04
CA PHE A 138 13.28 1.64 4.59
C PHE A 138 13.42 3.00 3.89
N PRO A 139 14.64 3.55 3.76
CA PRO A 139 14.84 4.89 3.19
C PRO A 139 14.41 5.02 1.72
N TYR A 140 14.37 3.92 0.97
CA TYR A 140 13.88 3.90 -0.43
C TYR A 140 12.39 3.57 -0.52
N PHE A 141 11.69 3.45 0.60
CA PHE A 141 10.25 3.26 0.64
C PHE A 141 9.54 4.59 0.89
N ILE A 142 8.64 4.92 -0.03
CA ILE A 142 7.74 6.06 0.07
C ILE A 142 6.33 5.50 -0.05
N ARG A 143 5.39 6.05 0.72
CA ARG A 143 3.97 5.74 0.58
C ARG A 143 3.17 6.99 0.23
N THR A 144 2.21 6.82 -0.67
CA THR A 144 1.21 7.82 -1.05
C THR A 144 -0.14 7.59 -0.35
N THR A 145 -0.15 6.69 0.64
CA THR A 145 -1.27 6.43 1.57
C THR A 145 -0.87 6.80 3.00
N GLN A 146 -1.84 6.79 3.92
CA GLN A 146 -1.62 7.06 5.34
C GLN A 146 -1.11 5.83 6.08
N SER A 147 -0.36 6.06 7.15
CA SER A 147 -0.01 4.98 8.09
C SER A 147 -1.18 4.62 8.98
N ASP A 148 -1.36 3.33 9.27
CA ASP A 148 -2.30 2.85 10.27
C ASP A 148 -1.98 3.38 11.67
N LEU A 149 -0.75 3.85 11.94
CA LEU A 149 -0.43 4.54 13.19
C LEU A 149 -1.44 5.65 13.50
N HIS A 150 -1.82 6.43 12.49
CA HIS A 150 -2.78 7.52 12.65
C HIS A 150 -4.21 6.99 12.84
N GLN A 151 -4.60 5.97 12.08
CA GLN A 151 -5.92 5.35 12.21
C GLN A 151 -6.11 4.68 13.57
N MET A 152 -5.11 3.94 14.06
CA MET A 152 -5.15 3.29 15.36
C MET A 152 -5.20 4.32 16.50
N THR A 153 -4.47 5.44 16.34
CA THR A 153 -4.57 6.56 17.27
C THR A 153 -5.98 7.15 17.30
N ALA A 154 -6.60 7.38 16.13
CA ALA A 154 -7.96 7.90 16.03
C ALA A 154 -9.00 6.92 16.60
N ILE A 155 -8.83 5.61 16.40
CA ILE A 155 -9.68 4.58 17.01
C ILE A 155 -9.55 4.62 18.54
N ALA A 156 -8.34 4.74 19.08
CA ALA A 156 -8.13 4.84 20.52
C ALA A 156 -8.74 6.12 21.12
N GLU A 157 -8.67 7.25 20.41
CA GLU A 157 -9.36 8.50 20.80
C GLU A 157 -10.86 8.35 20.81
N PHE A 158 -11.41 7.68 19.79
CA PHE A 158 -12.83 7.38 19.70
C PHE A 158 -13.27 6.50 20.88
N VAL A 159 -12.51 5.45 21.19
CA VAL A 159 -12.77 4.56 22.33
C VAL A 159 -12.79 5.33 23.66
N ASP A 160 -11.80 6.18 23.90
CA ASP A 160 -11.71 6.96 25.13
C ASP A 160 -12.82 8.04 25.22
N TYR A 161 -13.17 8.67 24.10
CA TYR A 161 -14.25 9.67 24.04
C TYR A 161 -15.60 9.10 24.50
N TYR A 162 -15.93 7.86 24.13
CA TYR A 162 -17.14 7.17 24.59
C TYR A 162 -17.00 6.54 25.98
N GLY A 163 -15.84 6.69 26.63
CA GLY A 163 -15.56 6.17 27.97
C GLY A 163 -15.39 4.65 28.02
N TRP A 164 -15.28 3.96 26.88
CA TRP A 164 -14.99 2.54 26.85
C TRP A 164 -13.55 2.28 27.27
N LYS A 165 -13.32 1.32 28.18
CA LYS A 165 -11.99 1.02 28.72
C LYS A 165 -11.36 -0.24 28.15
N GLU A 166 -12.16 -1.08 27.51
CA GLU A 166 -11.72 -2.34 26.95
C GLU A 166 -12.30 -2.56 25.57
N VAL A 167 -11.47 -3.01 24.64
CA VAL A 167 -11.89 -3.43 23.31
C VAL A 167 -11.42 -4.85 23.00
N ILE A 168 -12.14 -5.50 22.11
CA ILE A 168 -11.74 -6.76 21.49
C ILE A 168 -11.16 -6.43 20.12
N VAL A 169 -10.05 -7.06 19.75
CA VAL A 169 -9.46 -6.87 18.41
C VAL A 169 -9.48 -8.19 17.67
N ILE A 170 -10.13 -8.20 16.51
CA ILE A 170 -10.00 -9.25 15.50
C ILE A 170 -9.06 -8.72 14.43
N PHE A 171 -7.95 -9.41 14.19
CA PHE A 171 -6.96 -8.98 13.22
C PHE A 171 -6.53 -10.14 12.32
N LEU A 172 -6.00 -9.83 11.13
CA LEU A 172 -5.34 -10.86 10.32
C LEU A 172 -3.96 -11.17 10.89
N ASP A 173 -3.62 -12.45 11.12
CA ASP A 173 -2.36 -12.84 11.76
C ASP A 173 -1.16 -12.85 10.77
N ASP A 174 -0.91 -11.70 10.17
CA ASP A 174 0.27 -11.39 9.36
C ASP A 174 0.98 -10.13 9.90
N ASP A 175 2.04 -9.67 9.23
CA ASP A 175 2.79 -8.49 9.68
C ASP A 175 1.91 -7.23 9.71
N TYR A 176 1.04 -7.07 8.72
CA TYR A 176 0.07 -5.97 8.66
C TYR A 176 -0.81 -5.95 9.91
N GLY A 177 -1.50 -7.05 10.20
CA GLY A 177 -2.45 -7.09 11.30
C GLY A 177 -1.79 -7.05 12.68
N ARG A 178 -0.65 -7.72 12.87
CA ARG A 178 0.09 -7.69 14.15
C ARG A 178 0.67 -6.31 14.45
N ASN A 179 1.26 -5.65 13.46
CA ASN A 179 1.84 -4.31 13.64
C ASN A 179 0.75 -3.25 13.85
N GLY A 180 -0.39 -3.38 13.17
CA GLY A 180 -1.57 -2.56 13.43
C GLY A 180 -2.12 -2.75 14.84
N LEU A 181 -2.24 -4.01 15.31
CA LEU A 181 -2.63 -4.31 16.69
C LEU A 181 -1.65 -3.69 17.70
N SER A 182 -0.35 -3.80 17.47
CA SER A 182 0.66 -3.19 18.36
C SER A 182 0.48 -1.68 18.45
N ALA A 183 0.27 -0.99 17.32
CA ALA A 183 0.04 0.45 17.31
C ALA A 183 -1.25 0.84 18.05
N LEU A 184 -2.29 0.01 17.96
CA LEU A 184 -3.54 0.22 18.70
C LEU A 184 -3.37 -0.01 20.21
N ASP A 185 -2.66 -1.06 20.62
CA ASP A 185 -2.33 -1.33 22.02
C ASP A 185 -1.64 -0.12 22.66
N ASP A 186 -0.60 0.41 22.00
CA ASP A 186 0.14 1.58 22.48
C ASP A 186 -0.76 2.83 22.59
N ALA A 187 -1.59 3.07 21.57
CA ALA A 187 -2.50 4.21 21.54
C ALA A 187 -3.60 4.13 22.62
N LEU A 188 -4.13 2.93 22.89
CA LEU A 188 -5.09 2.69 23.96
C LEU A 188 -4.45 2.83 25.34
N ALA A 189 -3.25 2.27 25.52
CA ALA A 189 -2.52 2.34 26.79
C ALA A 189 -2.24 3.80 27.19
N ALA A 190 -1.85 4.66 26.23
CA ALA A 190 -1.67 6.09 26.45
C ALA A 190 -2.94 6.79 26.97
N ARG A 191 -4.12 6.21 26.75
CA ARG A 191 -5.44 6.70 27.15
C ARG A 191 -6.06 5.89 28.31
N ARG A 192 -5.25 5.07 28.98
CA ARG A 192 -5.70 4.17 30.06
C ARG A 192 -6.85 3.24 29.64
N CYS A 193 -6.87 2.89 28.37
CA CYS A 193 -7.72 1.86 27.78
C CYS A 193 -6.84 0.65 27.43
N ARG A 194 -7.45 -0.50 27.13
CA ARG A 194 -6.69 -1.70 26.75
C ARG A 194 -7.44 -2.57 25.75
N VAL A 195 -6.69 -3.40 25.04
CA VAL A 195 -7.26 -4.56 24.37
C VAL A 195 -7.44 -5.68 25.40
N SER A 196 -8.68 -6.11 25.65
CA SER A 196 -8.98 -7.18 26.61
C SER A 196 -8.95 -8.57 25.98
N TYR A 197 -9.16 -8.67 24.67
CA TYR A 197 -9.05 -9.91 23.92
C TYR A 197 -8.53 -9.67 22.50
N LYS A 198 -7.68 -10.58 22.01
CA LYS A 198 -7.00 -10.52 20.71
C LYS A 198 -7.25 -11.83 19.98
N GLU A 199 -7.85 -11.76 18.80
CA GLU A 199 -8.08 -12.92 17.96
C GLU A 199 -7.43 -12.73 16.59
N GLY A 200 -6.52 -13.63 16.24
CA GLY A 200 -5.87 -13.67 14.93
C GLY A 200 -6.63 -14.56 13.95
N ILE A 201 -6.91 -14.05 12.76
CA ILE A 201 -7.39 -14.84 11.62
C ILE A 201 -6.17 -15.24 10.79
N THR A 202 -5.92 -16.53 10.68
CA THR A 202 -4.82 -17.05 9.85
C THR A 202 -5.01 -16.64 8.38
N PRO A 203 -4.01 -16.02 7.72
CA PRO A 203 -4.09 -15.69 6.30
C PRO A 203 -4.45 -16.90 5.43
N GLY A 204 -5.46 -16.75 4.58
CA GLY A 204 -5.96 -17.83 3.72
C GLY A 204 -6.94 -18.81 4.38
N ASP A 205 -7.14 -18.73 5.70
CA ASP A 205 -8.06 -19.60 6.45
C ASP A 205 -9.18 -18.79 7.14
N ALA A 206 -9.89 -17.99 6.35
CA ALA A 206 -11.08 -17.25 6.79
C ALA A 206 -12.37 -18.05 6.49
N SER A 207 -12.39 -19.35 6.81
CA SER A 207 -13.57 -20.20 6.58
C SER A 207 -14.76 -19.77 7.45
N ARG A 208 -15.99 -19.92 6.94
CA ARG A 208 -17.21 -19.56 7.68
C ARG A 208 -17.28 -20.22 9.06
N SER A 209 -16.87 -21.49 9.17
CA SER A 209 -16.82 -22.23 10.44
C SER A 209 -15.77 -21.65 11.39
N GLY A 210 -14.55 -21.37 10.91
CA GLY A 210 -13.51 -20.78 11.76
C GLY A 210 -13.91 -19.40 12.28
N ILE A 211 -14.49 -18.56 11.43
CA ILE A 211 -15.02 -17.24 11.83
C ILE A 211 -16.18 -17.39 12.82
N MET A 212 -17.04 -18.39 12.67
CA MET A 212 -18.12 -18.67 13.62
C MET A 212 -17.58 -19.06 15.00
N ASP A 213 -16.57 -19.93 15.05
CA ASP A 213 -15.93 -20.32 16.32
C ASP A 213 -15.30 -19.12 17.03
N ILE A 214 -14.64 -18.24 16.27
CA ILE A 214 -14.11 -16.96 16.76
C ILE A 214 -15.22 -16.10 17.38
N LEU A 215 -16.31 -15.88 16.65
CA LEU A 215 -17.37 -14.98 17.08
C LEU A 215 -18.18 -15.53 18.26
N VAL A 216 -18.38 -16.84 18.35
CA VAL A 216 -18.99 -17.48 19.52
C VAL A 216 -18.15 -17.28 20.78
N LYS A 217 -16.81 -17.35 20.68
CA LYS A 217 -15.91 -17.02 21.81
C LYS A 217 -16.03 -15.56 22.20
N ILE A 218 -16.02 -14.65 21.23
CA ILE A 218 -16.13 -13.21 21.44
C ILE A 218 -17.47 -12.84 22.09
N ALA A 219 -18.56 -13.51 21.74
CA ALA A 219 -19.87 -13.28 22.35
C ALA A 219 -19.91 -13.57 23.86
N MET A 220 -19.01 -14.41 24.37
CA MET A 220 -18.88 -14.73 25.80
C MET A 220 -17.97 -13.78 26.58
N MET A 221 -17.25 -12.87 25.89
CA MET A 221 -16.38 -11.89 26.54
C MET A 221 -17.21 -10.81 27.25
N GLU A 222 -16.59 -9.93 28.04
CA GLU A 222 -17.29 -8.81 28.69
C GLU A 222 -17.42 -7.59 27.77
N SER A 223 -16.34 -7.21 27.09
CA SER A 223 -16.39 -6.07 26.15
C SER A 223 -17.25 -6.38 24.93
N ARG A 224 -17.94 -5.35 24.43
CA ARG A 224 -18.77 -5.39 23.21
C ARG A 224 -18.28 -4.45 22.12
N VAL A 225 -17.14 -3.80 22.34
CA VAL A 225 -16.50 -2.90 21.36
C VAL A 225 -15.45 -3.71 20.62
N ILE A 226 -15.70 -3.94 19.33
CA ILE A 226 -14.90 -4.86 18.50
C ILE A 226 -14.24 -4.05 17.39
N VAL A 227 -12.91 -4.06 17.38
CA VAL A 227 -12.09 -3.50 16.31
C VAL A 227 -11.73 -4.61 15.32
N LEU A 228 -12.02 -4.40 14.04
CA LEU A 228 -11.76 -5.35 12.96
C LEU A 228 -10.71 -4.81 12.00
N HIS A 229 -9.49 -5.36 12.10
CA HIS A 229 -8.33 -4.97 11.30
C HIS A 229 -7.89 -6.13 10.39
N ALA A 230 -8.44 -6.19 9.17
CA ALA A 230 -8.27 -7.34 8.28
C ALA A 230 -8.22 -6.91 6.82
N TYR A 231 -7.99 -7.86 5.91
CA TYR A 231 -8.21 -7.63 4.47
C TYR A 231 -9.70 -7.79 4.11
N PRO A 232 -10.15 -7.18 2.99
CA PRO A 232 -11.55 -7.18 2.57
C PRO A 232 -12.27 -8.53 2.61
N ALA A 233 -11.65 -9.61 2.11
CA ALA A 233 -12.30 -10.91 2.04
C ALA A 233 -12.61 -11.48 3.44
N ALA A 234 -11.63 -11.47 4.34
CA ALA A 234 -11.82 -11.94 5.71
C ALA A 234 -12.77 -11.02 6.49
N GLY A 235 -12.62 -9.70 6.35
CA GLY A 235 -13.46 -8.75 7.07
C GLY A 235 -14.94 -8.82 6.68
N LEU A 236 -15.25 -8.97 5.38
CA LEU A 236 -16.63 -9.18 4.92
C LEU A 236 -17.21 -10.53 5.42
N MET A 237 -16.37 -11.57 5.51
CA MET A 237 -16.81 -12.85 6.08
C MET A 237 -17.14 -12.73 7.58
N VAL A 238 -16.32 -11.99 8.35
CA VAL A 238 -16.60 -11.67 9.76
C VAL A 238 -17.97 -10.99 9.90
N PHE A 239 -18.25 -9.94 9.13
CA PHE A 239 -19.55 -9.26 9.21
C PHE A 239 -20.73 -10.15 8.80
N SER A 240 -20.56 -10.99 7.77
CA SER A 240 -21.61 -11.93 7.36
C SER A 240 -21.95 -12.95 8.46
N VAL A 241 -20.95 -13.46 9.17
CA VAL A 241 -21.17 -14.39 10.29
C VAL A 241 -21.69 -13.65 11.52
N ALA A 242 -21.18 -12.45 11.81
CA ALA A 242 -21.69 -11.62 12.89
C ALA A 242 -23.19 -11.31 12.73
N GLN A 243 -23.63 -10.97 11.51
CA GLN A 243 -25.05 -10.79 11.20
C GLN A 243 -25.85 -12.08 11.47
N TYR A 244 -25.34 -13.23 11.03
CA TYR A 244 -25.98 -14.52 11.25
C TYR A 244 -26.13 -14.87 12.74
N LEU A 245 -25.15 -14.48 13.57
CA LEU A 245 -25.17 -14.68 15.02
C LEU A 245 -25.91 -13.57 15.79
N GLY A 246 -26.50 -12.58 15.10
CA GLY A 246 -27.18 -11.45 15.74
C GLY A 246 -26.24 -10.46 16.43
N MET A 247 -24.94 -10.50 16.13
CA MET A 247 -23.91 -9.64 16.74
C MET A 247 -23.76 -8.27 16.05
N MET A 248 -24.60 -7.95 15.08
CA MET A 248 -24.65 -6.63 14.41
C MET A 248 -25.74 -5.72 15.01
N GLY A 249 -26.57 -6.24 15.90
CA GLY A 249 -27.67 -5.50 16.52
C GLY A 249 -27.26 -4.75 17.79
N ASP A 250 -28.27 -4.31 18.54
CA ASP A 250 -28.10 -3.57 19.78
C ASP A 250 -27.19 -4.31 20.77
N GLY A 251 -26.28 -3.56 21.38
CA GLY A 251 -25.33 -4.09 22.37
C GLY A 251 -23.95 -4.44 21.82
N TYR A 252 -23.71 -4.28 20.51
CA TYR A 252 -22.37 -4.40 19.89
C TYR A 252 -21.95 -3.10 19.21
N VAL A 253 -20.64 -2.81 19.24
CA VAL A 253 -20.03 -1.72 18.50
C VAL A 253 -18.94 -2.29 17.62
N TRP A 254 -19.07 -2.12 16.29
CA TRP A 254 -18.08 -2.56 15.32
C TRP A 254 -17.31 -1.37 14.77
N ILE A 255 -15.99 -1.43 14.87
CA ILE A 255 -15.07 -0.43 14.34
C ILE A 255 -14.16 -1.14 13.33
N ALA A 256 -14.34 -0.86 12.04
CA ALA A 256 -13.46 -1.40 10.99
C ALA A 256 -12.35 -0.41 10.65
N THR A 257 -11.19 -0.94 10.23
CA THR A 257 -10.14 -0.10 9.65
C THR A 257 -10.44 0.28 8.19
N ASP A 258 -9.57 1.09 7.58
CA ASP A 258 -9.83 1.79 6.32
C ASP A 258 -10.17 0.88 5.11
N TRP A 259 -9.79 -0.41 5.16
CA TRP A 259 -10.14 -1.42 4.16
C TRP A 259 -11.64 -1.43 3.84
N LEU A 260 -12.50 -1.25 4.84
CA LEU A 260 -13.95 -1.28 4.63
C LEU A 260 -14.40 -0.06 3.81
N SER A 261 -13.85 1.12 4.11
CA SER A 261 -14.15 2.33 3.34
C SER A 261 -13.68 2.21 1.88
N SER A 262 -12.53 1.57 1.66
CA SER A 262 -12.00 1.29 0.32
C SER A 262 -12.91 0.35 -0.48
N VAL A 263 -13.45 -0.69 0.17
CA VAL A 263 -14.43 -1.61 -0.45
C VAL A 263 -15.71 -0.87 -0.81
N LEU A 264 -16.25 -0.06 0.12
CA LEU A 264 -17.48 0.69 -0.10
C LEU A 264 -17.34 1.70 -1.24
N ASP A 265 -16.22 2.40 -1.32
CA ASP A 265 -15.97 3.39 -2.37
C ASP A 265 -15.76 2.73 -3.75
N SER A 266 -15.14 1.54 -3.79
CA SER A 266 -14.92 0.80 -5.04
C SER A 266 -16.17 0.11 -5.60
N SER A 267 -17.20 -0.09 -4.78
CA SER A 267 -18.41 -0.84 -5.13
C SER A 267 -19.62 0.04 -5.48
N SER A 268 -19.49 1.37 -5.37
CA SER A 268 -20.54 2.31 -5.78
C SER A 268 -20.54 2.51 -7.30
N PRO A 269 -21.70 2.37 -8.01
CA PRO A 269 -23.07 2.28 -7.49
C PRO A 269 -23.63 0.84 -7.35
N LEU A 270 -22.84 -0.20 -7.62
CA LEU A 270 -23.22 -1.62 -7.63
C LEU A 270 -23.37 -2.26 -6.23
N ARG A 271 -23.68 -1.46 -5.21
CA ARG A 271 -23.83 -1.95 -3.84
C ARG A 271 -25.14 -2.74 -3.70
N SER A 272 -25.04 -4.01 -3.34
CA SER A 272 -26.22 -4.83 -3.01
C SER A 272 -26.88 -4.29 -1.74
N GLU A 273 -28.21 -4.20 -1.73
CA GLU A 273 -29.01 -3.88 -0.54
C GLU A 273 -28.62 -4.75 0.66
N THR A 274 -28.33 -6.03 0.42
CA THR A 274 -27.86 -6.98 1.43
C THR A 274 -26.54 -6.56 2.09
N MET A 275 -25.61 -5.97 1.34
CA MET A 275 -24.35 -5.45 1.92
C MET A 275 -24.58 -4.16 2.70
N THR A 276 -25.63 -3.40 2.35
CA THR A 276 -26.07 -2.24 3.13
C THR A 276 -26.65 -2.66 4.47
N ASP A 277 -27.50 -3.66 4.47
CA ASP A 277 -28.16 -4.15 5.68
C ASP A 277 -27.16 -4.79 6.67
N ILE A 278 -26.21 -5.60 6.17
CA ILE A 278 -25.18 -6.26 7.00
C ILE A 278 -24.27 -5.25 7.70
N LEU A 279 -23.97 -4.12 7.06
CA LEU A 279 -22.97 -3.16 7.55
C LEU A 279 -23.59 -1.98 8.29
N GLN A 280 -24.91 -2.00 8.52
CA GLN A 280 -25.59 -0.94 9.25
C GLN A 280 -25.00 -0.81 10.66
N GLY A 281 -24.63 0.41 11.05
CA GLY A 281 -24.07 0.71 12.37
C GLY A 281 -22.55 0.46 12.51
N VAL A 282 -21.87 -0.06 11.49
CA VAL A 282 -20.40 -0.20 11.51
C VAL A 282 -19.73 1.17 11.37
N ILE A 283 -18.79 1.46 12.27
CA ILE A 283 -17.97 2.66 12.24
C ILE A 283 -16.69 2.37 11.47
N VAL A 284 -16.29 3.27 10.58
CA VAL A 284 -15.07 3.14 9.79
C VAL A 284 -14.45 4.51 9.56
N LEU A 285 -13.11 4.59 9.55
CA LEU A 285 -12.43 5.79 9.08
C LEU A 285 -12.28 5.74 7.57
N ARG A 286 -12.65 6.84 6.92
CA ARG A 286 -12.53 7.01 5.48
C ARG A 286 -11.48 8.07 5.20
N GLN A 287 -10.58 7.78 4.26
CA GLN A 287 -9.60 8.76 3.81
C GLN A 287 -10.30 9.96 3.16
N HIS A 288 -9.91 11.17 3.55
CA HIS A 288 -10.49 12.39 2.99
C HIS A 288 -9.71 12.84 1.76
N THR A 289 -10.37 12.83 0.61
CA THR A 289 -9.86 13.47 -0.62
C THR A 289 -10.68 14.72 -0.89
N ALA A 290 -10.05 15.88 -0.70
CA ALA A 290 -10.66 17.18 -0.94
C ALA A 290 -11.31 17.25 -2.32
N ASP A 291 -12.48 17.88 -2.39
CA ASP A 291 -13.15 18.10 -3.68
C ASP A 291 -12.33 19.10 -4.50
N SER A 292 -12.05 18.75 -5.75
CA SER A 292 -11.22 19.56 -6.65
C SER A 292 -11.71 19.40 -8.09
N GLU A 293 -11.41 20.40 -8.92
CA GLU A 293 -11.74 20.33 -10.34
C GLU A 293 -11.13 19.11 -11.02
N LYS A 294 -9.88 18.75 -10.67
CA LYS A 294 -9.21 17.55 -11.18
C LYS A 294 -9.94 16.27 -10.78
N LYS A 295 -10.40 16.17 -9.52
CA LYS A 295 -11.18 15.02 -9.06
C LYS A 295 -12.49 14.90 -9.83
N ARG A 296 -13.24 16.00 -9.98
CA ARG A 296 -14.49 16.03 -10.74
C ARG A 296 -14.29 15.70 -12.22
N ALA A 297 -13.24 16.23 -12.84
CA ALA A 297 -12.88 15.91 -14.22
C ALA A 297 -12.54 14.43 -14.40
N PHE A 298 -11.74 13.85 -13.49
CA PHE A 298 -11.41 12.43 -13.50
C PHE A 298 -12.64 11.54 -13.34
N SER A 299 -13.57 11.90 -12.44
CA SER A 299 -14.84 11.17 -12.31
C SER A 299 -15.72 11.25 -13.55
N ALA A 300 -15.67 12.36 -14.30
CA ALA A 300 -16.43 12.54 -15.53
C ALA A 300 -15.79 11.82 -16.75
N SER A 301 -14.47 11.64 -16.77
CA SER A 301 -13.77 10.91 -17.84
C SER A 301 -13.90 9.39 -17.72
N GLY A 302 -14.18 8.86 -16.52
CA GLY A 302 -14.35 7.43 -16.25
C GLY A 302 -15.74 6.84 -16.55
N THR A 303 -16.65 7.62 -17.14
CA THR A 303 -18.03 7.19 -17.50
C THR A 303 -18.23 6.80 -18.97
N ASN A 304 -17.15 6.58 -19.75
CA ASN A 304 -17.22 6.06 -21.12
C ASN A 304 -16.56 4.68 -21.24
#